data_AF-A0A3Q4G679-F1
#
_entry.id   AF-A0A3Q4G679-F1
#
_cell.length_a   1.000
_cell.length_b   1.000
_cell.length_c   1.000
_cell.angle_alpha   90.00
_cell.angle_beta   90.00
_cell.angle_gamma   90.00
#
_symmetry.space_group_name_H-M   'P 1'
#
loop_
_entity.id
_entity.type
_entity.pdbx_description
1 polymer ?
#
loop_
_entity_poly.entity_id
_entity_poly.type
_entity_poly.pdbx_seq_one_letter_code
_entity_poly.pdbx_strand_id
1 'polypeptide(L)'
;MDSCSNAVAISFSLSSFSDSISCVQFLVRADVNMNGIKGYFSFRQASPFDLTELSVNLTNLQSKVASYHVHDFPVRSLTNRCSNDNIGDHWNPFSLNRSSSTYPKVPGSTHDMYEVGDLSAKHGSIAGRNMVDMTFTDFNLPLFGKNSIVGRSVCNYNILRSIKLFCT
;
A
#
# COMPACT_ATOMS: atom_id res chain seq x y z
N MET A 1 6.46 -10.67 -17.66
CA MET A 1 5.58 -11.85 -17.64
C MET A 1 4.19 -11.31 -17.38
N ASP A 2 3.42 -11.19 -18.45
CA ASP A 2 2.20 -10.42 -18.51
C ASP A 2 1.04 -11.17 -17.84
N SER A 3 0.59 -10.70 -16.67
CA SER A 3 -0.60 -11.22 -15.99
C SER A 3 -1.89 -10.72 -16.64
N CYS A 4 -2.02 -10.90 -17.96
CA CYS A 4 -3.26 -10.68 -18.72
C CYS A 4 -3.48 -11.80 -19.76
N SER A 5 -3.03 -13.01 -19.44
CA SER A 5 -3.24 -14.22 -20.27
C SER A 5 -3.97 -15.29 -19.47
N ASN A 6 -5.24 -15.05 -19.12
CA ASN A 6 -6.15 -16.11 -18.68
C ASN A 6 -7.48 -15.99 -19.43
N ALA A 7 -7.41 -16.08 -20.77
CA ALA A 7 -8.54 -16.55 -21.55
C ALA A 7 -8.43 -18.08 -21.61
N VAL A 8 -9.40 -18.79 -21.03
CA VAL A 8 -9.64 -20.19 -21.39
C VAL A 8 -10.11 -20.17 -22.84
N ALA A 9 -9.18 -20.37 -23.77
CA ALA A 9 -9.50 -20.57 -25.17
C ALA A 9 -10.11 -21.97 -25.34
N ILE A 10 -11.44 -22.06 -25.30
CA ILE A 10 -12.14 -23.19 -25.93
C ILE A 10 -12.06 -22.91 -27.44
N SER A 11 -11.17 -23.61 -28.11
CA SER A 11 -10.76 -23.37 -29.48
C SER A 11 -11.86 -23.71 -30.49
N PHE A 12 -12.36 -22.71 -31.23
CA PHE A 12 -12.78 -22.88 -32.62
C PHE A 12 -12.40 -21.66 -33.45
N SER A 13 -11.57 -21.90 -34.48
CA SER A 13 -11.15 -21.04 -35.59
C SER A 13 -10.20 -19.86 -35.32
N LEU A 14 -9.08 -19.87 -36.05
CA LEU A 14 -8.18 -18.72 -36.25
C LEU A 14 -8.92 -17.63 -37.04
N SER A 15 -9.20 -16.51 -36.40
CA SER A 15 -9.27 -15.22 -37.07
C SER A 15 -8.68 -14.17 -36.14
N SER A 16 -7.68 -13.46 -36.64
CA SER A 16 -7.00 -12.35 -36.00
C SER A 16 -7.99 -11.33 -35.42
N PHE A 17 -8.15 -11.33 -34.10
CA PHE A 17 -8.75 -10.21 -33.38
C PHE A 17 -7.63 -9.46 -32.68
N SER A 18 -7.17 -8.39 -33.35
CA SER A 18 -6.45 -7.29 -32.76
C SER A 18 -7.46 -6.45 -31.96
N ASP A 19 -7.90 -6.96 -30.82
CA ASP A 19 -8.56 -6.12 -29.83
C ASP A 19 -7.61 -6.00 -28.66
N SER A 20 -7.05 -4.80 -28.50
CA SER A 20 -6.40 -4.36 -27.28
C SER A 20 -7.43 -4.45 -26.15
N ILE A 21 -7.49 -5.60 -25.48
CA ILE A 21 -8.27 -5.76 -24.25
C ILE A 21 -7.66 -4.79 -23.25
N SER A 22 -8.30 -3.63 -23.09
CA SER A 22 -7.99 -2.71 -22.01
C SER A 22 -8.30 -3.45 -20.71
N CYS A 23 -7.25 -3.91 -20.02
CA CYS A 23 -7.40 -4.44 -18.68
C CYS A 23 -7.93 -3.29 -17.81
N VAL A 24 -9.23 -3.34 -17.46
CA VAL A 24 -9.81 -2.39 -16.51
C VAL A 24 -9.17 -2.69 -15.17
N GLN A 25 -8.14 -1.91 -14.83
CA GLN A 25 -7.43 -2.07 -13.57
C GLN A 25 -8.15 -1.29 -12.48
N PHE A 26 -8.34 -1.93 -11.32
CA PHE A 26 -8.89 -1.25 -10.16
C PHE A 26 -7.79 -0.41 -9.52
N LEU A 27 -7.96 0.91 -9.57
CA LEU A 27 -7.03 1.90 -9.05
C LEU A 27 -7.67 2.62 -7.87
N VAL A 28 -6.97 2.62 -6.73
CA VAL A 28 -7.35 3.39 -5.55
C VAL A 28 -6.19 4.29 -5.17
N ARG A 29 -6.49 5.54 -4.82
CA ARG A 29 -5.50 6.56 -4.52
C ARG A 29 -5.80 7.22 -3.19
N ALA A 30 -4.75 7.47 -2.42
CA ALA A 30 -4.78 8.22 -1.17
C ALA A 30 -3.90 9.46 -1.32
N ASP A 31 -4.52 10.64 -1.36
CA ASP A 31 -3.84 11.91 -1.61
C ASP A 31 -3.30 12.52 -0.30
N VAL A 32 -2.02 12.84 -0.29
CA VAL A 32 -1.34 13.42 0.85
C VAL A 32 -1.24 14.93 0.66
N ASN A 33 -1.81 15.69 1.59
CA ASN A 33 -1.61 17.14 1.71
C ASN A 33 -1.71 17.56 3.17
N MET A 34 -0.64 17.35 3.94
CA MET A 34 -0.62 17.60 5.38
C MET A 34 0.78 17.97 5.86
N ASN A 35 0.87 18.93 6.79
CA ASN A 35 2.14 19.37 7.38
C ASN A 35 3.21 19.76 6.34
N GLY A 36 2.77 20.30 5.19
CA GLY A 36 3.62 20.68 4.07
C GLY A 36 4.04 19.53 3.14
N ILE A 37 3.82 18.27 3.53
CA ILE A 37 4.07 17.09 2.69
C ILE A 37 2.93 16.98 1.68
N LYS A 38 3.30 16.77 0.41
CA LYS A 38 2.35 16.62 -0.71
C LYS A 38 2.68 15.41 -1.55
N GLY A 39 1.65 14.78 -2.12
CA GLY A 39 1.81 13.68 -3.05
C GLY A 39 0.68 12.67 -2.94
N TYR A 40 0.96 11.39 -3.17
CA TYR A 40 -0.03 10.33 -3.11
C TYR A 40 0.59 8.94 -2.87
N PHE A 41 -0.27 8.04 -2.39
CA PHE A 41 -0.12 6.60 -2.54
C PHE A 41 -1.16 6.12 -3.55
N SER A 42 -0.74 5.28 -4.48
CA SER A 42 -1.59 4.70 -5.52
C SER A 42 -1.47 3.18 -5.43
N PHE A 43 -2.60 2.49 -5.42
CA PHE A 43 -2.67 1.05 -5.39
C PHE A 43 -3.46 0.58 -6.61
N ARG A 44 -2.87 -0.33 -7.39
CA ARG A 44 -3.48 -0.84 -8.61
C ARG A 44 -3.50 -2.35 -8.61
N GLN A 45 -4.67 -2.94 -8.84
CA GLN A 45 -4.84 -4.38 -8.92
C GLN A 45 -5.83 -4.70 -10.05
N ALA A 46 -5.44 -5.55 -11.00
CA ALA A 46 -6.27 -5.87 -12.16
C ALA A 46 -7.50 -6.72 -11.78
N SER A 47 -7.32 -7.69 -10.88
CA SER A 47 -8.38 -8.55 -10.38
C SER A 47 -8.07 -9.04 -8.96
N PRO A 48 -9.00 -9.72 -8.26
CA PRO A 48 -8.75 -10.30 -6.94
C PRO A 48 -7.58 -11.30 -6.87
N PHE A 49 -7.10 -11.82 -8.00
CA PHE A 49 -6.01 -12.81 -8.08
C PHE A 49 -4.68 -12.21 -8.53
N ASP A 50 -4.67 -10.95 -8.94
CA ASP A 50 -3.46 -10.27 -9.40
C ASP A 50 -2.71 -9.65 -8.22
N LEU A 51 -1.44 -9.35 -8.45
CA LEU A 51 -0.63 -8.63 -7.49
C LEU A 51 -1.02 -7.16 -7.45
N THR A 52 -0.85 -6.52 -6.29
CA THR A 52 -1.09 -5.10 -6.16
C THR A 52 0.18 -4.33 -6.48
N GLU A 53 0.11 -3.43 -7.45
CA GLU A 53 1.15 -2.43 -7.67
C GLU A 53 0.94 -1.24 -6.74
N LEU A 54 1.95 -0.90 -5.95
CA LEU A 54 2.01 0.25 -5.06
C LEU A 54 2.92 1.32 -5.66
N SER A 55 2.38 2.50 -5.96
CA SER A 55 3.15 3.68 -6.34
C SER A 55 3.13 4.72 -5.22
N VAL A 56 4.30 5.22 -4.83
CA VAL A 56 4.47 6.22 -3.77
C VAL A 56 5.17 7.44 -4.36
N ASN A 57 4.46 8.56 -4.41
CA ASN A 57 5.01 9.83 -4.83
C ASN A 57 4.83 10.83 -3.68
N LEU A 58 5.91 11.28 -3.04
CA LEU A 58 5.84 12.25 -1.95
C LEU A 58 6.94 13.30 -2.08
N THR A 59 6.60 14.52 -1.73
CA THR A 59 7.48 15.69 -1.80
C THR A 59 7.53 16.41 -0.45
N ASN A 60 8.61 17.17 -0.23
CA ASN A 60 8.82 17.97 0.98
C ASN A 60 8.79 17.13 2.27
N LEU A 61 9.40 15.94 2.24
CA LEU A 61 9.51 15.04 3.39
C LEU A 61 10.46 15.59 4.48
N GLN A 62 11.38 16.47 4.12
CA GLN A 62 12.36 17.11 5.02
C GLN A 62 13.17 16.10 5.85
N SER A 63 13.35 14.88 5.33
CA SER A 63 14.00 13.76 6.05
C SER A 63 13.30 13.37 7.36
N LYS A 64 12.05 13.78 7.57
CA LYS A 64 11.29 13.54 8.81
C LYS A 64 10.49 12.25 8.78
N VAL A 65 10.34 11.61 7.63
CA VAL A 65 9.49 10.43 7.44
C VAL A 65 10.35 9.17 7.39
N ALA A 66 10.09 8.22 8.29
CA ALA A 66 10.79 6.94 8.28
C ALA A 66 9.95 5.83 7.66
N SER A 67 8.75 5.62 8.18
CA SER A 67 7.89 4.52 7.78
C SER A 67 6.49 4.98 7.39
N TYR A 68 5.78 4.12 6.69
CA TYR A 68 4.46 4.31 6.11
C TYR A 68 3.71 2.98 6.17
N HIS A 69 2.46 3.02 6.61
CA HIS A 69 1.63 1.85 6.88
C HIS A 69 0.16 2.12 6.51
N VAL A 70 -0.56 1.05 6.23
CA VAL A 70 -2.03 1.06 6.17
C VAL A 70 -2.57 0.75 7.57
N HIS A 71 -3.57 1.51 8.03
CA HIS A 71 -4.20 1.38 9.33
C HIS A 71 -5.61 0.77 9.25
N ASP A 72 -6.20 0.39 10.38
CA ASP A 72 -7.49 -0.30 10.42
C ASP A 72 -8.65 0.53 9.85
N PHE A 73 -8.72 1.83 10.18
CA PHE A 73 -9.90 2.66 9.91
C PHE A 73 -9.58 3.82 8.96
N PRO A 74 -10.59 4.30 8.20
CA PRO A 74 -10.45 5.54 7.43
C PRO A 74 -10.30 6.75 8.37
N VAL A 75 -9.72 7.83 7.86
CA VAL A 75 -9.63 9.10 8.58
C VAL A 75 -11.02 9.74 8.69
N ARG A 76 -11.65 9.65 9.87
CA ARG A 76 -13.01 10.17 10.12
C ARG A 76 -13.05 11.52 10.84
N SER A 77 -12.04 11.81 11.66
CA SER A 77 -11.97 13.04 12.44
C SER A 77 -10.99 14.03 11.81
N LEU A 78 -11.30 15.33 11.91
CA LEU A 78 -10.36 16.39 11.57
C LEU A 78 -9.44 16.74 12.74
N THR A 79 -9.84 16.44 13.98
CA THR A 79 -9.07 16.66 15.22
C THR A 79 -8.26 15.42 15.57
N ASN A 80 -6.96 15.60 15.85
CA ASN A 80 -6.02 14.48 16.08
C ASN A 80 -6.15 13.37 15.04
N ARG A 81 -6.39 13.72 13.78
CA ARG A 81 -6.82 12.82 12.71
C ARG A 81 -5.95 11.58 12.48
N CYS A 82 -4.67 11.67 12.84
CA CYS A 82 -3.71 10.58 12.70
C CYS A 82 -3.59 9.69 13.96
N SER A 83 -4.27 10.02 15.06
CA SER A 83 -4.16 9.28 16.32
C SER A 83 -4.68 7.85 16.19
N ASN A 84 -4.12 6.94 16.99
CA ASN A 84 -4.58 5.55 17.02
C ASN A 84 -6.06 5.44 17.40
N ASP A 85 -6.58 6.35 18.23
CA ASP A 85 -8.01 6.39 18.57
C ASP A 85 -8.91 6.64 17.35
N ASN A 86 -8.39 7.32 16.32
CA ASN A 86 -9.14 7.66 15.11
C ASN A 86 -8.96 6.62 14.00
N ILE A 87 -7.73 6.16 13.78
CA ILE A 87 -7.40 5.29 12.63
C ILE A 87 -7.12 3.83 13.01
N GLY A 88 -7.04 3.52 14.30
CA GLY A 88 -6.68 2.20 14.79
C GLY A 88 -5.18 1.90 14.72
N ASP A 89 -4.85 0.62 14.83
CA ASP A 89 -3.49 0.11 14.72
C ASP A 89 -3.16 -0.15 13.24
N HIS A 90 -2.03 -0.79 12.97
CA HIS A 90 -1.67 -1.27 11.65
C HIS A 90 -2.65 -2.35 11.19
N TRP A 91 -2.96 -2.34 9.89
CA TRP A 91 -3.83 -3.35 9.31
C TRP A 91 -3.17 -4.74 9.36
N ASN A 92 -3.61 -5.56 10.31
CA ASN A 92 -3.05 -6.87 10.62
C ASN A 92 -4.16 -7.95 10.74
N PRO A 93 -4.82 -8.32 9.62
CA PRO A 93 -5.93 -9.27 9.63
C PRO A 93 -5.55 -10.67 10.10
N PHE A 94 -4.26 -11.01 10.06
CA PHE A 94 -3.74 -12.32 10.44
C PHE A 94 -3.16 -12.34 11.86
N SER A 95 -3.28 -11.24 12.61
CA SER A 95 -2.80 -11.13 14.01
C SER A 95 -1.34 -11.54 14.18
N LEU A 96 -0.49 -11.16 13.23
CA LEU A 96 0.95 -11.44 13.29
C LEU A 96 1.57 -10.77 14.52
N ASN A 97 2.41 -11.52 15.24
CA ASN A 97 3.08 -11.01 16.43
C ASN A 97 4.32 -10.18 16.04
N ARG A 98 4.14 -8.86 15.94
CA ARG A 98 5.21 -7.87 15.70
C ARG A 98 6.35 -7.90 16.71
N SER A 99 6.08 -8.34 17.94
CA SER A 99 7.08 -8.42 19.01
C SER A 99 7.92 -9.69 18.95
N SER A 100 7.56 -10.64 18.07
CA SER A 100 8.34 -11.85 17.86
C SER A 100 9.73 -11.52 17.31
N SER A 101 10.75 -12.26 17.75
CA SER A 101 12.09 -12.18 17.18
C SER A 101 12.15 -12.61 15.72
N THR A 102 11.17 -13.40 15.27
CA THR A 102 11.04 -13.87 13.89
C THR A 102 10.31 -12.89 12.98
N TYR A 103 9.69 -11.84 13.52
CA TYR A 103 9.00 -10.85 12.69
C TYR A 103 10.03 -10.06 11.88
N PRO A 104 9.93 -10.05 10.54
CA PRO A 104 10.89 -9.37 9.69
C PRO A 104 10.77 -7.85 9.84
N LYS A 105 11.92 -7.18 10.03
CA LYS A 105 11.99 -5.72 10.24
C LYS A 105 12.50 -4.95 9.03
N VAL A 106 12.91 -5.68 8.00
CA VAL A 106 13.49 -5.15 6.76
C VAL A 106 12.95 -5.96 5.57
N PRO A 107 13.04 -5.44 4.35
CA PRO A 107 12.68 -6.18 3.14
C PRO A 107 13.50 -7.46 2.98
N GLY A 108 12.90 -8.50 2.41
CA GLY A 108 13.61 -9.73 2.04
C GLY A 108 12.91 -11.03 2.44
N SER A 109 11.91 -10.98 3.32
CA SER A 109 11.04 -12.11 3.61
C SER A 109 9.84 -12.15 2.65
N THR A 110 9.10 -13.26 2.64
CA THR A 110 7.83 -13.34 1.92
C THR A 110 6.79 -12.40 2.53
N HIS A 111 5.92 -11.80 1.71
CA HIS A 111 5.03 -10.71 2.17
C HIS A 111 3.94 -11.15 3.16
N ASP A 112 3.68 -12.45 3.28
CA ASP A 112 2.80 -13.06 4.29
C ASP A 112 3.40 -13.05 5.70
N MET A 113 4.72 -12.84 5.83
CA MET A 113 5.42 -12.73 7.12
C MET A 113 5.29 -11.34 7.76
N TYR A 114 4.75 -10.35 7.04
CA TYR A 114 4.54 -8.98 7.49
C TYR A 114 3.05 -8.71 7.69
N GLU A 115 2.72 -7.75 8.56
CA GLU A 115 1.36 -7.23 8.59
C GLU A 115 0.97 -6.75 7.18
N VAL A 116 -0.28 -6.99 6.78
CA VAL A 116 -0.78 -6.58 5.46
C VAL A 116 -0.52 -5.08 5.24
N GLY A 117 -0.70 -4.27 6.29
CA GLY A 117 -0.44 -2.83 6.27
C GLY A 117 1.01 -2.39 6.47
N ASP A 118 1.98 -3.27 6.74
CA ASP A 118 3.38 -2.87 7.00
C ASP A 118 4.17 -2.67 5.70
N LEU A 119 3.93 -1.55 5.03
CA LEU A 119 4.53 -1.26 3.72
C LEU A 119 6.03 -0.96 3.81
N SER A 120 6.50 -0.34 4.90
CA SER A 120 7.92 0.00 5.06
C SER A 120 8.81 -1.19 5.35
N ALA A 121 8.32 -2.17 6.12
CA ALA A 121 9.08 -3.40 6.32
C ALA A 121 9.12 -4.25 5.04
N LYS A 122 8.06 -4.24 4.22
CA LYS A 122 8.01 -4.92 2.92
C LYS A 122 8.88 -4.25 1.85
N HIS A 123 8.74 -2.93 1.67
CA HIS A 123 9.26 -2.19 0.51
C HIS A 123 10.42 -1.24 0.83
N GLY A 124 10.76 -1.11 2.11
CA GLY A 124 11.86 -0.29 2.59
C GLY A 124 11.42 1.07 3.12
N SER A 125 12.26 1.63 4.00
CA SER A 125 12.07 2.94 4.62
C SER A 125 12.39 4.08 3.65
N ILE A 126 11.69 5.21 3.83
CA ILE A 126 11.98 6.48 3.14
C ILE A 126 12.73 7.49 4.02
N ALA A 127 13.35 7.01 5.10
CA ALA A 127 14.18 7.81 5.99
C ALA A 127 15.28 8.56 5.22
N GLY A 128 15.53 9.81 5.62
CA GLY A 128 16.58 10.65 5.03
C GLY A 128 16.25 11.23 3.65
N ARG A 129 15.09 10.90 3.06
CA ARG A 129 14.69 11.40 1.74
C ARG A 129 13.88 12.69 1.87
N ASN A 130 14.05 13.59 0.90
CA ASN A 130 13.21 14.79 0.77
C ASN A 130 12.06 14.61 -0.24
N MET A 131 12.27 13.74 -1.22
CA MET A 131 11.30 13.38 -2.24
C MET A 131 11.44 11.89 -2.54
N VAL A 132 10.32 11.23 -2.85
CA VAL A 132 10.30 9.85 -3.34
C VAL A 132 9.34 9.74 -4.51
N ASP A 133 9.75 8.94 -5.49
CA ASP A 133 8.91 8.46 -6.58
C ASP A 133 9.30 7.00 -6.80
N MET A 134 8.46 6.08 -6.32
CA MET A 134 8.79 4.66 -6.22
C MET A 134 7.58 3.82 -6.62
N THR A 135 7.84 2.67 -7.23
CA THR A 135 6.82 1.69 -7.56
C THR A 135 7.27 0.30 -7.11
N PHE A 136 6.35 -0.44 -6.50
CA PHE A 136 6.58 -1.77 -5.94
C PHE A 136 5.46 -2.72 -6.31
N THR A 137 5.74 -4.02 -6.27
CA THR A 137 4.74 -5.08 -6.38
C THR A 137 4.54 -5.71 -5.01
N ASP A 138 3.30 -5.86 -4.57
CA ASP A 138 2.94 -6.44 -3.28
C ASP A 138 2.03 -7.66 -3.44
N PHE A 139 2.50 -8.80 -2.91
CA PHE A 139 1.82 -10.08 -2.94
C PHE A 139 0.77 -10.26 -1.85
N ASN A 140 0.75 -9.38 -0.84
CA ASN A 140 -0.13 -9.49 0.33
C ASN A 140 -0.70 -8.10 0.68
N LEU A 141 -1.26 -7.41 -0.32
CA LEU A 141 -1.91 -6.11 -0.17
C LEU A 141 -3.18 -6.03 -1.03
N PRO A 142 -4.19 -6.87 -0.77
CA PRO A 142 -5.34 -7.00 -1.64
C PRO A 142 -6.19 -5.71 -1.66
N LEU A 143 -6.75 -5.37 -2.83
CA LEU A 143 -7.79 -4.35 -3.01
C LEU A 143 -9.20 -4.95 -3.01
N PHE A 144 -9.31 -6.28 -3.02
CA PHE A 144 -10.57 -7.02 -3.01
C PHE A 144 -10.71 -7.95 -1.80
N GLY A 145 -11.95 -8.37 -1.55
CA GLY A 145 -12.26 -9.34 -0.50
C GLY A 145 -12.17 -8.76 0.92
N LYS A 146 -12.30 -9.64 1.92
CA LYS A 146 -12.39 -9.27 3.34
C LYS A 146 -11.15 -8.54 3.85
N ASN A 147 -9.98 -8.86 3.29
CA ASN A 147 -8.72 -8.28 3.73
C ASN A 147 -8.32 -7.01 2.98
N SER A 148 -9.23 -6.47 2.15
CA SER A 148 -8.98 -5.30 1.33
C SER A 148 -8.49 -4.10 2.14
N ILE A 149 -7.54 -3.37 1.57
CA ILE A 149 -7.06 -2.09 2.11
C ILE A 149 -7.91 -0.89 1.66
N VAL A 150 -8.91 -1.11 0.80
CA VAL A 150 -9.80 -0.03 0.35
C VAL A 150 -10.69 0.43 1.50
N GLY A 151 -10.83 1.75 1.64
CA GLY A 151 -11.57 2.36 2.75
C GLY A 151 -10.79 2.40 4.06
N ARG A 152 -9.48 2.14 4.02
CA ARG A 152 -8.55 2.29 5.15
C ARG A 152 -7.65 3.50 4.96
N SER A 153 -7.01 3.93 6.05
CA SER A 153 -6.09 5.07 5.98
C SER A 153 -4.64 4.64 5.74
N VAL A 154 -3.89 5.50 5.04
CA VAL A 154 -2.44 5.40 4.88
C VAL A 154 -1.78 6.50 5.68
N CYS A 155 -0.86 6.13 6.56
CA CYS A 155 -0.18 7.07 7.44
C CYS A 155 1.31 6.81 7.50
N ASN A 156 2.06 7.85 7.83
CA ASN A 156 3.50 7.74 8.03
C ASN A 156 3.91 8.07 9.46
N TYR A 157 5.05 7.53 9.88
CA TYR A 157 5.66 7.81 11.16
C TYR A 157 6.84 8.77 11.01
N ASN A 158 6.94 9.70 11.97
CA ASN A 158 8.03 10.66 12.04
C ASN A 158 9.24 10.07 12.77
N ILE A 159 10.43 10.24 12.19
CA ILE A 159 11.67 9.70 12.76
C ILE A 159 12.15 10.45 14.02
N LEU A 160 11.81 11.74 14.15
CA LEU A 160 12.28 12.63 15.22
C LEU A 160 11.29 12.76 16.37
N ARG A 161 10.02 12.43 16.13
CA ARG A 161 8.93 12.58 17.09
C ARG A 161 8.06 11.36 16.93
N SER A 162 7.70 10.68 18.01
CA SER A 162 6.87 9.47 17.95
C SER A 162 5.41 9.75 17.57
N ILE A 163 5.20 10.39 16.41
CA ILE A 163 3.95 10.95 15.91
C ILE A 163 3.81 10.63 14.43
N LYS A 164 2.58 10.64 13.94
CA LYS A 164 2.28 10.53 12.51
C LYS A 164 2.25 11.91 11.85
N LEU A 165 2.91 12.07 10.71
CA LEU A 165 3.04 13.36 10.01
C LEU A 165 1.88 13.60 9.02
N PHE A 166 1.34 12.55 8.44
CA PHE A 166 0.14 12.59 7.62
C PHE A 166 -0.65 11.30 7.78
N CYS A 167 -1.95 11.41 7.52
CA CYS A 167 -2.89 10.32 7.32
C CYS A 167 -3.92 10.75 6.28
N THR A 168 -4.24 9.85 5.37
CA THR A 168 -5.26 10.03 4.33
C THR A 168 -6.05 8.75 4.14
#